data_AF-A0A9E6DI21-F1
#
_entry.id   AF-A0A9E6DI21-F1
#
_cell.length_a   1.000
_cell.length_b   1.000
_cell.length_c   1.000
_cell.angle_alpha   90.00
_cell.angle_beta   90.00
_cell.angle_gamma   90.00
#
_symmetry.space_group_name_H-M   'P 1'
#
loop_
_entity.id
_entity.type
_entity.pdbx_description
1 polymer ?
#
loop_
_entity_poly.entity_id
_entity_poly.type
_entity_poly.pdbx_seq_one_letter_code
_entity_poly.pdbx_strand_id
1 'polypeptide(L)'
;MALNMRTSQAGLDVIKAFEGFRARSEALPNGRWIIGYGHMRRARKGIRISETEAEAILREYDLPPVERYVMRCVLAPMSQNEFDALVSLAFNIGPKAFASSDVVAGINGGNRLEAAESFDLWRRAKIGGRVQIVDALVRRRAAEKALFLNAPGRMPVASSRLYRAMHDSEAVAYTPEPREILVEHRPGSVQTPPRIEAQTEQRGRTATEEAAESVRQQMVRILGETDPGTASADNSTDGATPEEITAAISELAGETRDTGVQKSVWPQREDLPPPPFLEAEPSGVEAEMEAEDPVLSPEVIDDLEVVEVSQESIARAIEVNDAMEAEARAGSVMAALPFGVLALIGAALAMFGLASQFGWISSEQAAPTGLQVFLPTFLILLGLILLGVMAYYFVRTLTSDD
;
A
#
# COMPACT_ATOMS: atom_id res chain seq x y z
N MET A 1 -2.47 23.54 -4.78
CA MET A 1 -1.00 23.55 -4.61
C MET A 1 -0.66 22.58 -3.50
N ALA A 2 -0.02 21.45 -3.83
CA ALA A 2 0.41 20.51 -2.81
C ALA A 2 1.39 21.22 -1.87
N LEU A 3 1.02 21.30 -0.60
CA LEU A 3 1.85 21.80 0.48
C LEU A 3 3.15 20.98 0.49
N ASN A 4 4.28 21.63 0.76
CA ASN A 4 5.59 20.99 0.86
C ASN A 4 5.64 20.08 2.11
N MET A 5 5.04 18.88 2.01
CA MET A 5 4.92 17.93 3.11
C MET A 5 6.21 17.13 3.25
N ARG A 6 6.57 16.83 4.49
CA ARG A 6 7.74 16.02 4.88
C ARG A 6 7.24 14.91 5.78
N THR A 7 7.89 13.76 5.72
CA THR A 7 7.52 12.59 6.53
C THR A 7 7.65 12.95 8.01
N SER A 8 6.60 12.72 8.80
CA SER A 8 6.62 12.99 10.24
C SER A 8 7.41 11.92 10.99
N GLN A 9 7.57 12.12 12.31
CA GLN A 9 8.21 11.10 13.16
C GLN A 9 7.42 9.78 13.15
N ALA A 10 6.09 9.83 13.10
CA ALA A 10 5.26 8.62 13.07
C ALA A 10 5.49 7.81 11.79
N GLY A 11 5.57 8.47 10.64
CA GLY A 11 5.92 7.82 9.37
C GLY A 11 7.32 7.22 9.38
N LEU A 12 8.30 7.95 9.94
CA LEU A 12 9.67 7.45 10.10
C LEU A 12 9.72 6.21 10.99
N ASP A 13 9.00 6.19 12.09
CA ASP A 13 8.99 5.06 13.02
C ASP A 13 8.40 3.80 12.36
N VAL A 14 7.34 3.94 11.55
CA VAL A 14 6.81 2.85 10.72
C VAL A 14 7.86 2.34 9.74
N ILE A 15 8.50 3.22 8.98
CA ILE A 15 9.52 2.81 8.00
C ILE A 15 10.69 2.10 8.70
N LYS A 16 11.23 2.68 9.77
CA LYS A 16 12.34 2.11 10.54
C LYS A 16 12.01 0.71 11.07
N ALA A 17 10.79 0.51 11.58
CA ALA A 17 10.36 -0.77 12.13
C ALA A 17 10.35 -1.90 11.09
N PHE A 18 10.03 -1.60 9.82
CA PHE A 18 9.96 -2.60 8.76
C PHE A 18 11.25 -2.75 7.94
N GLU A 19 12.08 -1.72 7.82
CA GLU A 19 13.37 -1.83 7.13
C GLU A 19 14.45 -2.50 8.00
N GLY A 20 14.39 -2.25 9.31
CA GLY A 20 15.37 -2.74 10.27
C GLY A 20 16.71 -1.99 10.21
N PHE A 21 17.35 -1.79 11.37
CA PHE A 21 18.61 -1.06 11.47
C PHE A 21 19.83 -1.96 11.25
N ARG A 22 20.71 -1.58 10.31
CA ARG A 22 22.02 -2.22 10.07
C ARG A 22 23.17 -1.29 10.47
N ALA A 23 23.77 -1.54 11.63
CA ALA A 23 24.89 -0.74 12.14
C ALA A 23 26.18 -0.86 11.31
N ARG A 24 26.35 -1.96 10.58
CA ARG A 24 27.51 -2.25 9.72
C ARG A 24 27.08 -2.38 8.28
N SER A 25 27.91 -1.89 7.36
CA SER A 25 27.71 -2.08 5.93
C SER A 25 27.77 -3.58 5.57
N GLU A 26 26.77 -4.07 4.85
CA GLU A 26 26.73 -5.46 4.36
C GLU A 26 26.74 -5.50 2.83
N ALA A 27 27.38 -6.53 2.27
CA ALA A 27 27.44 -6.73 0.83
C ALA A 27 26.20 -7.47 0.33
N LEU A 28 25.55 -6.95 -0.71
CA LEU A 28 24.48 -7.62 -1.42
C LEU A 28 25.05 -8.55 -2.49
N PRO A 29 24.30 -9.59 -2.93
CA PRO A 29 24.69 -10.47 -4.03
C PRO A 29 25.03 -9.76 -5.34
N ASN A 30 24.49 -8.56 -5.56
CA ASN A 30 24.75 -7.72 -6.73
C ASN A 30 26.04 -6.86 -6.61
N GLY A 31 26.86 -7.06 -5.58
CA GLY A 31 28.11 -6.33 -5.35
C GLY A 31 27.94 -4.93 -4.75
N ARG A 32 26.71 -4.47 -4.53
CA ARG A 32 26.41 -3.21 -3.83
C ARG A 32 26.49 -3.41 -2.32
N TRP A 33 26.59 -2.31 -1.59
CA TRP A 33 26.56 -2.32 -0.13
C TRP A 33 25.25 -1.71 0.38
N ILE A 34 24.78 -2.18 1.53
CA ILE A 34 23.62 -1.64 2.26
C ILE A 34 24.02 -1.28 3.68
N ILE A 35 23.47 -0.20 4.23
CA ILE A 35 23.73 0.25 5.60
C ILE A 35 22.50 0.97 6.17
N GLY A 36 22.37 1.02 7.50
CA GLY A 36 21.26 1.71 8.17
C GLY A 36 19.90 1.09 7.82
N TYR A 37 18.95 1.95 7.48
CA TYR A 37 17.59 1.58 7.06
C TYR A 37 17.48 1.40 5.54
N GLY A 38 18.32 0.53 4.98
CA GLY A 38 18.25 0.21 3.54
C GLY A 38 19.02 1.16 2.61
N HIS A 39 19.88 2.03 3.14
CA HIS A 39 20.64 2.98 2.33
C HIS A 39 21.69 2.29 1.46
N MET A 40 21.64 2.52 0.14
CA MET A 40 22.56 1.91 -0.83
C MET A 40 23.43 2.89 -1.62
N ARG A 41 23.05 4.17 -1.75
CA ARG A 41 23.66 5.10 -2.73
C ARG A 41 25.13 5.40 -2.42
N ARG A 42 25.46 5.59 -1.13
CA ARG A 42 26.83 5.90 -0.67
C ARG A 42 27.41 4.84 0.26
N ALA A 43 26.75 3.71 0.40
CA ALA A 43 27.26 2.60 1.20
C ALA A 43 28.56 2.04 0.58
N ARG A 44 29.54 1.73 1.43
CA ARG A 44 30.84 1.15 1.08
C ARG A 44 31.25 0.15 2.16
N LYS A 45 32.21 -0.73 1.82
CA LYS A 45 32.78 -1.71 2.74
C LYS A 45 33.37 -1.06 3.99
N GLY A 46 33.03 -1.61 5.15
CA GLY A 46 33.69 -1.29 6.42
C GLY A 46 33.12 -0.06 7.13
N ILE A 47 32.03 0.53 6.63
CA ILE A 47 31.38 1.66 7.30
C ILE A 47 30.57 1.15 8.49
N ARG A 48 30.63 1.89 9.60
CA ARG A 48 29.75 1.76 10.76
C ARG A 48 29.05 3.09 10.99
N ILE A 49 27.77 3.02 11.31
CA ILE A 49 26.96 4.19 11.66
C ILE A 49 26.15 3.92 12.93
N SER A 50 25.83 4.99 13.66
CA SER A 50 24.87 4.92 14.75
C SER A 50 23.42 4.89 14.22
N GLU A 51 22.47 4.58 15.09
CA GLU A 51 21.05 4.62 14.74
C GLU A 51 20.57 6.04 14.43
N THR A 52 21.09 7.03 15.14
CA THR A 52 20.78 8.45 14.92
C THR A 52 21.35 8.94 13.57
N GLU A 53 22.54 8.49 13.20
CA GLU A 53 23.11 8.76 11.87
C GLU A 53 22.30 8.07 10.78
N ALA A 54 21.86 6.83 10.99
CA ALA A 54 21.02 6.12 10.03
C ALA A 54 19.66 6.79 9.84
N GLU A 55 19.04 7.28 10.91
CA GLU A 55 17.79 8.05 10.82
C GLU A 55 17.99 9.36 10.06
N ALA A 56 19.09 10.07 10.32
CA ALA A 56 19.43 11.29 9.59
C ALA A 56 19.64 11.00 8.09
N ILE A 57 20.30 9.88 7.76
CA ILE A 57 20.50 9.45 6.37
C ILE A 57 19.15 9.17 5.70
N LEU A 58 18.27 8.42 6.37
CA LEU A 58 16.93 8.10 5.87
C LEU A 58 16.14 9.38 5.59
N ARG A 59 16.07 10.29 6.58
CA ARG A 59 15.29 11.53 6.51
C ARG A 59 15.81 12.51 5.47
N GLU A 60 17.13 12.68 5.35
CA GLU A 60 17.71 13.75 4.52
C GLU A 60 18.12 13.30 3.11
N TYR A 61 18.30 12.00 2.87
CA TYR A 61 18.75 11.51 1.56
C TYR A 61 17.81 10.53 0.89
N ASP A 62 17.23 9.59 1.64
CA ASP A 62 16.48 8.49 1.03
C ASP A 62 14.99 8.80 0.87
N LEU A 63 14.38 9.50 1.84
CA LEU A 63 12.97 9.90 1.78
C LEU A 63 12.67 11.09 0.85
N PRO A 64 13.48 12.16 0.74
CA PRO A 64 13.10 13.33 -0.06
C PRO A 64 12.77 13.04 -1.54
N PRO A 65 13.46 12.12 -2.25
CA PRO A 65 13.04 11.67 -3.57
C PRO A 65 11.66 11.00 -3.58
N VAL A 66 11.34 10.18 -2.58
CA VAL A 66 10.07 9.47 -2.45
C VAL A 66 8.94 10.42 -2.07
N GLU A 67 9.16 11.31 -1.12
CA GLU A 67 8.21 12.38 -0.73
C GLU A 67 7.79 13.21 -1.96
N ARG A 68 8.77 13.68 -2.74
CA ARG A 68 8.50 14.41 -3.99
C ARG A 68 7.75 13.57 -5.01
N TYR A 69 8.01 12.27 -5.05
CA TYR A 69 7.31 11.36 -5.96
C TYR A 69 5.84 11.21 -5.55
N VAL A 70 5.56 10.94 -4.27
CA VAL A 70 4.21 10.84 -3.72
C VAL A 70 3.42 12.13 -3.97
N MET A 71 4.03 13.29 -3.71
CA MET A 71 3.40 14.60 -3.97
C MET A 71 3.09 14.85 -5.45
N ARG A 72 3.81 14.23 -6.39
CA ARG A 72 3.49 14.34 -7.83
C ARG A 72 2.37 13.41 -8.25
N CYS A 73 2.31 12.21 -7.67
CA CYS A 73 1.30 11.21 -8.01
C CYS A 73 -0.06 11.50 -7.39
N VAL A 74 -0.09 12.08 -6.18
CA VAL A 74 -1.33 12.34 -5.46
C VAL A 74 -1.73 13.81 -5.61
N LEU A 75 -2.86 14.02 -6.28
CA LEU A 75 -3.43 15.31 -6.60
C LEU A 75 -4.44 15.77 -5.53
N ALA A 76 -5.01 14.82 -4.79
CA ALA A 76 -5.96 15.10 -3.72
C ALA A 76 -5.27 15.72 -2.49
N PRO A 77 -5.97 16.60 -1.74
CA PRO A 77 -5.47 17.07 -0.46
C PRO A 77 -5.37 15.89 0.52
N MET A 78 -4.28 15.82 1.27
CA MET A 78 -4.04 14.75 2.23
C MET A 78 -3.64 15.30 3.59
N SER A 79 -3.94 14.54 4.63
CA SER A 79 -3.45 14.75 5.98
C SER A 79 -2.00 14.28 6.12
N GLN A 80 -1.34 14.68 7.20
CA GLN A 80 0.03 14.26 7.48
C GLN A 80 0.16 12.73 7.60
N ASN A 81 -0.81 12.06 8.23
CA ASN A 81 -0.75 10.63 8.45
C ASN A 81 -1.02 9.84 7.15
N GLU A 82 -1.92 10.34 6.30
CA GLU A 82 -2.11 9.80 4.94
C GLU A 82 -0.82 9.91 4.12
N PHE A 83 -0.17 11.09 4.15
CA PHE A 83 1.11 11.30 3.47
C PHE A 83 2.19 10.34 3.97
N ASP A 84 2.35 10.22 5.28
CA ASP A 84 3.35 9.36 5.91
C ASP A 84 3.16 7.87 5.51
N ALA A 85 1.92 7.39 5.51
CA ALA A 85 1.61 6.02 5.11
C ALA A 85 1.89 5.77 3.62
N LEU A 86 1.55 6.73 2.75
CA LEU A 86 1.83 6.65 1.31
C LEU A 86 3.33 6.68 1.02
N VAL A 87 4.11 7.50 1.75
CA VAL A 87 5.58 7.50 1.64
C VAL A 87 6.15 6.15 2.07
N SER A 88 5.66 5.55 3.16
CA SER A 88 6.11 4.21 3.58
C SER A 88 5.80 3.13 2.54
N LEU A 89 4.61 3.18 1.93
CA LEU A 89 4.22 2.26 0.86
C LEU A 89 5.13 2.45 -0.36
N ALA A 90 5.28 3.68 -0.85
CA ALA A 90 6.07 4.03 -2.02
C ALA A 90 7.56 3.67 -1.83
N PHE A 91 8.10 3.84 -0.62
CA PHE A 91 9.47 3.43 -0.28
C PHE A 91 9.66 1.92 -0.43
N ASN A 92 8.63 1.12 -0.11
CA ASN A 92 8.71 -0.34 -0.18
C ASN A 92 8.49 -0.91 -1.58
N ILE A 93 7.43 -0.50 -2.26
CA ILE A 93 7.05 -1.08 -3.57
C ILE A 93 7.77 -0.38 -4.73
N GLY A 94 8.34 0.80 -4.48
CA GLY A 94 9.02 1.63 -5.45
C GLY A 94 8.09 2.57 -6.22
N PRO A 95 8.65 3.60 -6.88
CA PRO A 95 7.89 4.68 -7.49
C PRO A 95 6.95 4.19 -8.61
N LYS A 96 7.45 3.38 -9.54
CA LYS A 96 6.64 2.90 -10.69
C LYS A 96 5.39 2.13 -10.24
N ALA A 97 5.57 1.21 -9.31
CA ALA A 97 4.49 0.40 -8.74
C ALA A 97 3.49 1.25 -7.94
N PHE A 98 3.99 2.26 -7.22
CA PHE A 98 3.14 3.19 -6.47
C PHE A 98 2.28 4.04 -7.39
N ALA A 99 2.83 4.63 -8.45
CA ALA A 99 2.06 5.49 -9.35
C ALA A 99 0.92 4.77 -10.07
N SER A 100 1.11 3.49 -10.42
CA SER A 100 0.07 2.67 -11.05
C SER A 100 -0.80 1.91 -10.06
N SER A 101 -0.73 2.22 -8.76
CA SER A 101 -1.46 1.48 -7.74
C SER A 101 -2.91 1.96 -7.57
N ASP A 102 -3.80 1.03 -7.22
CA ASP A 102 -5.19 1.33 -6.86
C ASP A 102 -5.28 2.26 -5.63
N VAL A 103 -4.23 2.29 -4.79
CA VAL A 103 -4.10 3.25 -3.68
C VAL A 103 -4.07 4.70 -4.20
N VAL A 104 -3.26 4.97 -5.22
CA VAL A 104 -3.15 6.31 -5.84
C VAL A 104 -4.43 6.66 -6.61
N ALA A 105 -5.02 5.69 -7.31
CA ALA A 105 -6.29 5.88 -8.00
C ALA A 105 -7.41 6.23 -7.00
N GLY A 106 -7.54 5.46 -5.92
CA GLY A 106 -8.56 5.67 -4.89
C GLY A 106 -8.42 7.02 -4.18
N ILE A 107 -7.20 7.41 -3.77
CA ILE A 107 -7.01 8.71 -3.10
C ILE A 107 -7.28 9.89 -4.03
N ASN A 108 -6.86 9.81 -5.29
CA ASN A 108 -7.12 10.85 -6.29
C ASN A 108 -8.60 10.93 -6.69
N GLY A 109 -9.31 9.79 -6.67
CA GLY A 109 -10.76 9.73 -6.83
C GLY A 109 -11.54 10.21 -5.60
N GLY A 110 -10.87 10.48 -4.47
CA GLY A 110 -11.50 10.89 -3.22
C GLY A 110 -11.99 9.74 -2.33
N ASN A 111 -11.85 8.49 -2.80
CA ASN A 111 -12.26 7.27 -2.10
C ASN A 111 -11.16 6.78 -1.15
N ARG A 112 -11.03 7.43 0.01
CA ARG A 112 -9.99 7.11 1.00
C ARG A 112 -10.10 5.70 1.58
N LEU A 113 -11.32 5.19 1.78
CA LEU A 113 -11.51 3.84 2.32
C LEU A 113 -11.07 2.77 1.31
N GLU A 114 -11.44 2.93 0.04
CA GLU A 114 -10.99 2.07 -1.05
C GLU A 114 -9.46 2.13 -1.22
N ALA A 115 -8.87 3.33 -1.13
CA ALA A 115 -7.43 3.50 -1.12
C ALA A 115 -6.76 2.76 0.04
N ALA A 116 -7.35 2.79 1.24
CA ALA A 116 -6.86 2.09 2.42
C ALA A 116 -6.96 0.56 2.27
N GLU A 117 -8.03 0.03 1.68
CA GLU A 117 -8.17 -1.40 1.38
C GLU A 117 -7.17 -1.87 0.32
N SER A 118 -6.86 -1.01 -0.65
CA SER A 118 -5.90 -1.28 -1.71
C SER A 118 -4.46 -1.51 -1.22
N PHE A 119 -4.13 -1.12 0.03
CA PHE A 119 -2.86 -1.51 0.65
C PHE A 119 -2.71 -3.04 0.74
N ASP A 120 -3.81 -3.78 0.93
CA ASP A 120 -3.82 -5.23 1.10
C ASP A 120 -3.44 -5.99 -0.19
N LEU A 121 -3.44 -5.32 -1.35
CA LEU A 121 -2.97 -5.87 -2.62
C LEU A 121 -1.44 -6.00 -2.65
N TRP A 122 -0.73 -5.13 -1.93
CA TRP A 122 0.73 -5.04 -1.89
C TRP A 122 1.38 -5.93 -0.83
N ARG A 123 0.78 -7.10 -0.57
CA ARG A 123 1.25 -8.11 0.39
C ARG A 123 1.90 -9.35 -0.26
N ARG A 124 1.96 -9.37 -1.59
CA ARG A 124 2.45 -10.51 -2.39
C ARG A 124 3.86 -10.24 -2.88
N ALA A 125 4.71 -11.26 -2.87
CA ALA A 125 6.04 -11.22 -3.47
C ALA A 125 6.31 -12.50 -4.27
N LYS A 126 7.15 -12.41 -5.30
CA LYS A 126 7.58 -13.57 -6.09
C LYS A 126 8.79 -14.23 -5.42
N ILE A 127 8.59 -15.40 -4.83
CA ILE A 127 9.64 -16.18 -4.16
C ILE A 127 9.74 -17.52 -4.87
N GLY A 128 10.92 -17.84 -5.42
CA GLY A 128 11.14 -19.09 -6.16
C GLY A 128 10.26 -19.23 -7.42
N GLY A 129 9.96 -18.13 -8.09
CA GLY A 129 9.13 -18.11 -9.30
C GLY A 129 7.62 -18.10 -9.06
N ARG A 130 7.16 -18.29 -7.82
CA ARG A 130 5.73 -18.31 -7.45
C ARG A 130 5.35 -17.06 -6.65
N VAL A 131 4.14 -16.55 -6.90
CA VAL A 131 3.59 -15.43 -6.14
C VAL A 131 3.04 -15.95 -4.82
N GLN A 132 3.59 -15.49 -3.70
CA GLN A 132 3.21 -15.90 -2.36
C GLN A 132 2.89 -14.67 -1.51
N ILE A 133 1.96 -14.84 -0.55
CA ILE A 133 1.68 -13.81 0.45
C ILE A 133 2.78 -13.87 1.51
N VAL A 134 3.42 -12.73 1.78
CA VAL A 134 4.50 -12.64 2.74
C VAL A 134 3.96 -12.02 4.03
N ASP A 135 4.03 -12.76 5.14
CA ASP A 135 3.50 -12.33 6.44
C ASP A 135 4.10 -10.98 6.89
N ALA A 136 5.40 -10.76 6.65
CA ALA A 136 6.04 -9.48 6.93
C ALA A 136 5.40 -8.31 6.17
N LEU A 137 4.99 -8.52 4.92
CA LEU A 137 4.30 -7.49 4.13
C LEU A 137 2.86 -7.31 4.62
N VAL A 138 2.16 -8.38 5.02
CA VAL A 138 0.81 -8.28 5.62
C VAL A 138 0.84 -7.36 6.85
N ARG A 139 1.80 -7.59 7.77
CA ARG A 139 1.95 -6.77 8.98
C ARG A 139 2.31 -5.32 8.65
N ARG A 140 3.16 -5.11 7.64
CA ARG A 140 3.50 -3.77 7.14
C ARG A 140 2.29 -3.03 6.60
N ARG A 141 1.49 -3.66 5.73
CA ARG A 141 0.29 -3.05 5.18
C ARG A 141 -0.75 -2.74 6.23
N ALA A 142 -0.93 -3.60 7.23
CA ALA A 142 -1.81 -3.31 8.35
C ALA A 142 -1.36 -2.06 9.13
N ALA A 143 -0.07 -1.90 9.41
CA ALA A 143 0.46 -0.73 10.11
C ALA A 143 0.35 0.56 9.28
N GLU A 144 0.64 0.50 7.98
CA GLU A 144 0.50 1.64 7.07
C GLU A 144 -0.96 2.03 6.87
N LYS A 145 -1.87 1.06 6.70
CA LYS A 145 -3.33 1.28 6.61
C LYS A 145 -3.86 1.90 7.90
N ALA A 146 -3.42 1.42 9.05
CA ALA A 146 -3.77 2.00 10.34
C ALA A 146 -3.28 3.45 10.45
N LEU A 147 -2.05 3.75 10.02
CA LEU A 147 -1.54 5.12 9.98
C LEU A 147 -2.36 5.99 9.00
N PHE A 148 -2.65 5.50 7.80
CA PHE A 148 -3.40 6.20 6.77
C PHE A 148 -4.81 6.61 7.24
N LEU A 149 -5.50 5.69 7.93
CA LEU A 149 -6.85 5.93 8.47
C LEU A 149 -6.86 6.69 9.80
N ASN A 150 -5.70 6.80 10.46
CA ASN A 150 -5.58 7.54 11.70
C ASN A 150 -5.57 9.04 11.39
N ALA A 151 -6.71 9.71 11.49
CA ALA A 151 -6.80 11.16 11.32
C ALA A 151 -6.49 11.87 12.65
N PRO A 152 -5.41 12.67 12.75
CA PRO A 152 -5.18 13.51 13.93
C PRO A 152 -6.09 14.74 13.83
N GLY A 153 -7.25 14.70 14.48
CA GLY A 153 -8.23 15.80 14.52
C GLY A 153 -9.46 15.60 13.61
N ARG A 154 -10.36 16.61 13.56
CA ARG A 154 -11.63 16.54 12.81
C ARG A 154 -11.36 16.16 11.36
N MET A 155 -11.80 14.96 10.99
CA MET A 155 -11.88 14.44 9.63
C MET A 155 -12.40 15.56 8.71
N PRO A 156 -11.73 15.91 7.60
CA PRO A 156 -12.33 16.79 6.62
C PRO A 156 -13.60 16.09 6.18
N VAL A 157 -14.74 16.67 6.57
CA VAL A 157 -16.06 16.20 6.18
C VAL A 157 -16.06 16.26 4.66
N ALA A 158 -15.97 15.10 4.00
CA ALA A 158 -16.32 14.99 2.59
C ALA A 158 -17.63 15.74 2.42
N SER A 159 -17.78 16.58 1.39
CA SER A 159 -18.92 17.48 1.21
C SER A 159 -20.27 16.71 1.18
N SER A 160 -20.80 16.37 2.35
CA SER A 160 -21.87 15.39 2.55
C SER A 160 -23.24 16.06 2.63
N ARG A 161 -23.48 17.05 1.77
CA ARG A 161 -24.82 17.67 1.63
C ARG A 161 -25.36 17.66 0.21
N LEU A 162 -24.52 17.46 -0.80
CA LEU A 162 -24.96 17.33 -2.20
C LEU A 162 -24.90 15.90 -2.71
N TYR A 163 -24.29 14.98 -1.96
CA TYR A 163 -24.21 13.57 -2.34
C TYR A 163 -24.58 12.71 -1.15
N ARG A 164 -25.69 11.96 -1.29
CA ARG A 164 -26.03 10.86 -0.40
C ARG A 164 -25.25 9.65 -0.91
N ALA A 165 -24.47 9.00 -0.04
CA ALA A 165 -23.86 7.73 -0.39
C ALA A 165 -24.99 6.72 -0.61
N MET A 166 -25.06 6.12 -1.81
CA MET A 166 -25.96 4.99 -2.08
C MET A 166 -25.60 3.85 -1.13
N HIS A 167 -26.58 3.33 -0.40
CA HIS A 167 -26.42 2.06 0.30
C HIS A 167 -26.50 0.92 -0.73
N ASP A 168 -25.75 -0.16 -0.55
CA ASP A 168 -25.76 -1.32 -1.46
C ASP A 168 -27.17 -1.94 -1.65
N SER A 169 -28.09 -1.66 -0.71
CA SER A 169 -29.51 -1.99 -0.82
C SER A 169 -30.26 -1.22 -1.93
N GLU A 170 -29.73 -0.09 -2.39
CA GLU A 170 -30.27 0.73 -3.48
C GLU A 170 -29.60 0.44 -4.84
N ALA A 171 -28.42 -0.20 -4.85
CA ALA A 171 -27.70 -0.58 -6.06
C ALA A 171 -28.28 -1.84 -6.73
N VAL A 172 -29.16 -2.56 -6.03
CA VAL A 172 -29.84 -3.75 -6.56
C VAL A 172 -31.26 -3.35 -6.93
N ALA A 173 -31.48 -2.95 -8.18
CA ALA A 173 -32.80 -2.88 -8.79
C ALA A 173 -33.34 -4.30 -9.11
N TYR A 174 -33.31 -5.18 -8.11
CA TYR A 174 -33.94 -6.49 -8.16
C TYR A 174 -34.83 -6.61 -6.93
N THR A 175 -36.08 -6.22 -7.08
CA THR A 175 -37.16 -6.82 -6.28
C THR A 175 -37.27 -8.27 -6.74
N PRO A 176 -36.88 -9.28 -5.94
CA PRO A 176 -37.33 -10.63 -6.24
C PRO A 176 -38.86 -10.59 -6.26
N GLU A 177 -39.45 -10.93 -7.39
CA GLU A 177 -40.86 -11.28 -7.47
C GLU A 177 -41.17 -12.20 -6.28
N PRO A 178 -42.16 -11.87 -5.43
CA PRO A 178 -42.54 -12.76 -4.34
C PRO A 178 -42.99 -14.08 -4.97
N ARG A 179 -42.10 -15.08 -4.95
CA ARG A 179 -42.47 -16.42 -5.32
C ARG A 179 -43.44 -16.91 -4.26
N GLU A 180 -44.72 -16.96 -4.60
CA GLU A 180 -45.68 -17.77 -3.86
C GLU A 180 -45.18 -19.21 -3.91
N ILE A 181 -44.56 -19.65 -2.83
CA ILE A 181 -44.37 -21.07 -2.58
C ILE A 181 -45.75 -21.60 -2.21
N LEU A 182 -46.51 -22.02 -3.21
CA LEU A 182 -47.70 -22.84 -2.99
C LEU A 182 -47.22 -24.19 -2.46
N VAL A 183 -47.22 -24.34 -1.15
CA VAL A 183 -47.07 -25.64 -0.49
C VAL A 183 -48.39 -26.39 -0.70
N GLU A 184 -48.53 -27.05 -1.85
CA GLU A 184 -49.56 -28.06 -2.00
C GLU A 184 -49.23 -29.23 -1.08
N HIS A 185 -49.95 -29.30 0.05
CA HIS A 185 -50.12 -30.56 0.75
C HIS A 185 -50.85 -31.52 -0.18
N ARG A 186 -50.11 -32.29 -0.97
CA ARG A 186 -50.65 -33.50 -1.59
C ARG A 186 -51.05 -34.41 -0.43
N PRO A 187 -52.34 -34.74 -0.22
CA PRO A 187 -52.68 -35.83 0.67
C PRO A 187 -52.11 -37.08 0.00
N GLY A 188 -50.93 -37.48 0.44
CA GLY A 188 -50.40 -38.78 0.09
C GLY A 188 -51.46 -39.79 0.47
N SER A 189 -51.86 -40.60 -0.51
CA SER A 189 -52.66 -41.80 -0.31
C SER A 189 -52.17 -42.51 0.94
N VAL A 190 -53.11 -42.82 1.84
CA VAL A 190 -52.87 -43.66 3.01
C VAL A 190 -52.23 -44.96 2.53
N GLN A 191 -50.91 -45.04 2.58
CA GLN A 191 -50.22 -46.31 2.57
C GLN A 191 -50.16 -46.74 4.03
N THR A 192 -51.00 -47.72 4.35
CA THR A 192 -50.89 -48.47 5.60
C THR A 192 -49.43 -48.90 5.77
N PRO A 193 -48.78 -48.56 6.89
CA PRO A 193 -47.39 -48.95 7.09
C PRO A 193 -47.28 -50.48 7.09
N PRO A 194 -46.26 -51.08 6.45
CA PRO A 194 -45.98 -52.48 6.67
C PRO A 194 -45.66 -52.67 8.16
N ARG A 195 -46.31 -53.66 8.77
CA ARG A 195 -46.11 -54.04 10.17
C ARG A 195 -44.67 -54.53 10.32
N ILE A 196 -43.79 -53.64 10.79
CA ILE A 196 -42.45 -54.00 11.23
C ILE A 196 -42.61 -54.58 12.63
N GLU A 197 -42.39 -55.89 12.74
CA GLU A 197 -42.24 -56.57 14.01
C GLU A 197 -41.08 -55.93 14.80
N ALA A 198 -41.28 -55.75 16.09
CA ALA A 198 -40.36 -55.07 16.99
C ALA A 198 -38.94 -55.62 16.86
N GLN A 199 -38.07 -54.85 16.22
CA GLN A 199 -36.63 -54.99 16.35
C GLN A 199 -36.14 -53.85 17.24
N THR A 200 -35.46 -54.27 18.29
CA THR A 200 -34.95 -53.48 19.41
C THR A 200 -34.19 -52.24 18.94
N GLU A 201 -34.53 -51.08 19.51
CA GLU A 201 -33.88 -49.79 19.30
C GLU A 201 -32.36 -49.90 19.48
N GLN A 202 -31.59 -49.83 18.38
CA GLN A 202 -30.21 -49.39 18.45
C GLN A 202 -30.19 -47.87 18.26
N ARG A 203 -30.09 -47.18 19.38
CA ARG A 203 -29.90 -45.74 19.50
C ARG A 203 -28.71 -45.32 18.63
N GLY A 204 -28.99 -44.65 17.50
CA GLY A 204 -27.97 -44.12 16.61
C GLY A 204 -27.06 -43.15 17.37
N ARG A 205 -25.75 -43.38 17.29
CA ARG A 205 -24.71 -42.56 17.92
C ARG A 205 -24.77 -41.14 17.37
N THR A 206 -24.52 -40.16 18.23
CA THR A 206 -24.47 -38.76 17.79
C THR A 206 -23.17 -38.49 17.03
N ALA A 207 -23.14 -37.52 16.13
CA ALA A 207 -21.95 -37.21 15.31
C ALA A 207 -20.68 -36.92 16.17
N THR A 208 -20.88 -36.42 17.39
CA THR A 208 -19.84 -36.21 18.40
C THR A 208 -19.26 -37.51 18.94
N GLU A 209 -20.07 -38.56 19.04
CA GLU A 209 -19.66 -39.89 19.47
C GLU A 209 -18.83 -40.60 18.40
N GLU A 210 -19.20 -40.47 17.13
CA GLU A 210 -18.43 -41.00 16.00
C GLU A 210 -17.06 -40.31 15.86
N ALA A 211 -17.01 -38.98 16.09
CA ALA A 211 -15.75 -38.24 16.10
C ALA A 211 -14.82 -38.71 17.24
N ALA A 212 -15.38 -38.97 18.43
CA ALA A 212 -14.61 -39.47 19.57
C ALA A 212 -14.10 -40.92 19.37
N GLU A 213 -14.82 -41.72 18.59
CA GLU A 213 -14.43 -43.09 18.25
C GLU A 213 -13.35 -43.10 17.16
N SER A 214 -13.43 -42.21 16.18
CA SER A 214 -12.39 -41.99 15.17
C SER A 214 -11.05 -41.55 15.79
N VAL A 215 -11.08 -40.60 16.74
CA VAL A 215 -9.88 -40.18 17.47
C VAL A 215 -9.31 -41.32 18.32
N ARG A 216 -10.16 -42.12 18.96
CA ARG A 216 -9.72 -43.32 19.70
C ARG A 216 -9.06 -44.35 18.79
N GLN A 217 -9.65 -44.64 17.63
CA GLN A 217 -9.06 -45.56 16.65
C GLN A 217 -7.72 -45.04 16.12
N GLN A 218 -7.60 -43.72 15.93
CA GLN A 218 -6.35 -43.09 15.53
C GLN A 218 -5.28 -43.16 16.64
N MET A 219 -5.68 -43.01 17.91
CA MET A 219 -4.77 -43.20 19.05
C MET A 219 -4.33 -44.66 19.20
N VAL A 220 -5.23 -45.63 19.02
CA VAL A 220 -4.88 -47.07 19.03
C VAL A 220 -3.90 -47.39 17.90
N ARG A 221 -4.09 -46.80 16.72
CA ARG A 221 -3.18 -46.97 15.58
C ARG A 221 -1.80 -46.36 15.83
N ILE A 222 -1.73 -45.24 16.56
CA ILE A 222 -0.47 -44.55 16.89
C ILE A 222 0.27 -45.26 18.02
N LEU A 223 -0.45 -45.80 19.01
CA LEU A 223 0.15 -46.42 20.20
C LEU A 223 0.45 -47.92 20.05
N GLY A 224 -0.11 -48.61 19.06
CA GLY A 224 0.11 -50.04 18.84
C GLY A 224 -0.59 -50.89 19.90
N GLU A 225 -1.22 -51.98 19.46
CA GLU A 225 -1.99 -52.90 20.31
C GLU A 225 -1.17 -53.39 21.51
N THR A 226 -1.69 -53.15 22.72
CA THR A 226 -1.34 -53.95 23.89
C THR A 226 -2.59 -54.70 24.34
N ASP A 227 -2.59 -56.01 24.09
CA ASP A 227 -3.55 -56.97 24.61
C ASP A 227 -3.67 -56.81 26.15
N PRO A 228 -4.87 -56.84 26.75
CA PRO A 228 -5.03 -56.72 28.20
C PRO A 228 -4.74 -58.09 28.82
N GLY A 229 -3.47 -58.45 28.87
CA GLY A 229 -3.09 -59.84 29.13
C GLY A 229 -1.70 -60.04 29.71
N THR A 230 -1.01 -59.03 30.26
CA THR A 230 0.15 -59.25 31.12
C THR A 230 0.51 -57.97 31.88
N ALA A 231 0.37 -58.04 33.20
CA ALA A 231 0.89 -57.04 34.12
C ALA A 231 2.41 -57.20 34.30
N SER A 232 3.14 -56.10 34.16
CA SER A 232 4.40 -55.80 34.86
C SER A 232 4.65 -54.29 34.67
N ALA A 233 4.27 -53.47 35.64
CA ALA A 233 5.13 -52.98 36.71
C ALA A 233 6.15 -51.92 36.24
N ASP A 234 6.04 -50.77 36.91
CA ASP A 234 6.98 -49.65 36.99
C ASP A 234 7.11 -48.70 35.80
N ASN A 235 6.36 -47.58 35.86
CA ASN A 235 7.04 -46.31 36.10
C ASN A 235 6.12 -45.24 36.70
N SER A 236 6.64 -44.56 37.71
CA SER A 236 6.03 -43.53 38.52
C SER A 236 5.82 -42.22 37.76
N THR A 237 4.60 -41.71 37.77
CA THR A 237 4.32 -40.26 37.81
C THR A 237 2.96 -40.07 38.48
N ASP A 238 2.95 -39.34 39.59
CA ASP A 238 1.75 -38.83 40.27
C ASP A 238 0.91 -38.02 39.28
N GLY A 239 -0.08 -38.65 38.69
CA GLY A 239 -1.11 -38.01 37.88
C GLY A 239 -2.43 -38.10 38.63
N ALA A 240 -3.01 -36.93 38.94
CA ALA A 240 -4.34 -36.85 39.51
C ALA A 240 -5.32 -37.69 38.68
N THR A 241 -6.14 -38.47 39.36
CA THR A 241 -7.09 -39.36 38.71
C THR A 241 -8.13 -38.54 37.92
N PRO A 242 -8.69 -39.07 36.83
CA PRO A 242 -9.71 -38.37 36.05
C PRO A 242 -10.91 -37.91 36.90
N GLU A 243 -11.21 -38.63 37.98
CA GLU A 243 -12.28 -38.31 38.93
C GLU A 243 -11.92 -37.09 39.79
N GLU A 244 -10.66 -36.95 40.23
CA GLU A 244 -10.17 -35.78 40.98
C GLU A 244 -10.13 -34.52 40.09
N ILE A 245 -9.77 -34.68 38.81
CA ILE A 245 -9.79 -33.57 37.85
C ILE A 245 -11.23 -33.13 37.58
N THR A 246 -12.16 -34.09 37.44
CA THR A 246 -13.58 -33.78 37.21
C THR A 246 -14.21 -33.12 38.44
N ALA A 247 -13.84 -33.55 39.65
CA ALA A 247 -14.27 -32.94 40.90
C ALA A 247 -13.75 -31.50 41.05
N ALA A 248 -12.47 -31.26 40.74
CA ALA A 248 -11.86 -29.92 40.78
C ALA A 248 -12.47 -28.96 39.75
N ILE A 249 -12.85 -29.45 38.57
CA ILE A 249 -13.51 -28.65 37.53
C ILE A 249 -14.96 -28.30 37.94
N SER A 250 -15.68 -29.22 38.59
CA SER A 250 -17.01 -28.94 39.13
C SER A 250 -16.96 -27.97 40.31
N GLU A 251 -15.89 -27.97 41.11
CA GLU A 251 -15.67 -26.99 42.19
C GLU A 251 -15.35 -25.60 41.62
N LEU A 252 -14.54 -25.50 40.56
CA LEU A 252 -14.23 -24.25 39.88
C LEU A 252 -15.44 -23.64 39.14
N ALA A 253 -16.37 -24.48 38.67
CA ALA A 253 -17.63 -24.03 38.06
C ALA A 253 -18.69 -23.57 39.08
N GLY A 254 -18.48 -23.83 40.38
CA GLY A 254 -19.46 -23.60 41.45
C GLY A 254 -19.40 -22.25 42.16
N GLU A 255 -18.39 -21.41 41.92
CA GLU A 255 -18.27 -20.11 42.59
C GLU A 255 -17.68 -19.05 41.66
N THR A 256 -18.54 -18.41 40.86
CA THR A 256 -18.23 -17.07 40.33
C THR A 256 -19.12 -16.05 41.02
N ARG A 257 -18.55 -15.49 42.09
CA ARG A 257 -18.92 -14.17 42.58
C ARG A 257 -18.76 -13.16 41.43
N ASP A 258 -19.89 -12.57 41.07
CA ASP A 258 -20.07 -11.21 40.53
C ASP A 258 -18.81 -10.50 39.98
N THR A 259 -18.52 -10.72 38.70
CA THR A 259 -17.78 -9.74 37.88
C THR A 259 -18.56 -9.51 36.60
N GLY A 260 -19.28 -8.39 36.55
CA GLY A 260 -20.15 -7.99 35.46
C GLY A 260 -19.43 -7.90 34.12
N VAL A 261 -19.71 -8.87 33.25
CA VAL A 261 -19.52 -8.74 31.80
C VAL A 261 -20.77 -8.06 31.25
N GLN A 262 -20.64 -6.80 30.86
CA GLN A 262 -21.72 -6.05 30.21
C GLN A 262 -22.11 -6.73 28.89
N LYS A 263 -23.27 -7.41 28.89
CA LYS A 263 -24.02 -7.67 27.65
C LYS A 263 -24.47 -6.32 27.11
N SER A 264 -23.94 -5.91 25.96
CA SER A 264 -24.44 -4.77 25.20
C SER A 264 -25.84 -5.09 24.65
N VAL A 265 -26.86 -4.84 25.48
CA VAL A 265 -28.25 -4.76 25.03
C VAL A 265 -28.42 -3.40 24.38
N TRP A 266 -28.62 -3.37 23.07
CA TRP A 266 -29.07 -2.17 22.39
C TRP A 266 -30.48 -1.84 22.89
N PRO A 267 -30.76 -0.61 23.37
CA PRO A 267 -32.11 -0.24 23.77
C PRO A 267 -32.98 -0.13 22.51
N GLN A 268 -33.99 -0.99 22.39
CA GLN A 268 -35.09 -0.75 21.47
C GLN A 268 -35.79 0.52 21.91
N ARG A 269 -35.66 1.59 21.13
CA ARG A 269 -36.45 2.81 21.31
C ARG A 269 -37.81 2.56 20.67
N GLU A 270 -38.83 2.34 21.49
CA GLU A 270 -40.22 2.14 21.05
C GLU A 270 -40.99 3.46 20.78
N ASP A 271 -40.33 4.62 20.83
CA ASP A 271 -41.03 5.91 20.91
C ASP A 271 -40.78 6.85 19.71
N LEU A 272 -40.67 6.34 18.48
CA LEU A 272 -40.60 7.17 17.28
C LEU A 272 -41.97 7.21 16.57
N PRO A 273 -42.59 8.40 16.41
CA PRO A 273 -43.85 8.50 15.66
C PRO A 273 -43.63 8.15 14.19
N PRO A 274 -44.59 7.47 13.53
CA PRO A 274 -44.47 7.13 12.12
C PRO A 274 -44.39 8.41 11.27
N PRO A 275 -43.61 8.40 10.16
CA PRO A 275 -43.49 9.55 9.28
C PRO A 275 -44.83 9.87 8.61
N PRO A 276 -45.10 11.16 8.30
CA PRO A 276 -46.36 11.56 7.68
C PRO A 276 -46.48 10.96 6.28
N PHE A 277 -47.66 10.40 5.99
CA PHE A 277 -48.04 9.97 4.65
C PHE A 277 -48.01 11.18 3.71
N LEU A 278 -47.18 11.12 2.68
CA LEU A 278 -47.30 12.01 1.52
C LEU A 278 -48.36 11.41 0.60
N GLU A 279 -49.49 12.11 0.51
CA GLU A 279 -50.55 11.86 -0.46
C GLU A 279 -49.97 11.99 -1.88
N ALA A 280 -50.23 10.97 -2.71
CA ALA A 280 -49.83 10.95 -4.11
C ALA A 280 -50.75 11.85 -4.93
N GLU A 281 -50.19 12.89 -5.54
CA GLU A 281 -50.85 13.65 -6.62
C GLU A 281 -50.70 12.90 -7.96
N PRO A 282 -51.79 12.68 -8.72
CA PRO A 282 -51.71 12.02 -10.02
C PRO A 282 -51.77 13.03 -11.17
N SER A 283 -50.74 13.07 -12.00
CA SER A 283 -50.79 13.45 -13.43
C SER A 283 -49.35 13.39 -13.96
N GLY A 284 -48.99 12.56 -14.94
CA GLY A 284 -49.66 12.42 -16.23
C GLY A 284 -48.88 13.26 -17.24
N VAL A 285 -47.81 12.70 -17.81
CA VAL A 285 -47.25 13.13 -19.10
C VAL A 285 -46.73 11.88 -19.81
N GLU A 286 -47.46 11.47 -20.83
CA GLU A 286 -47.04 10.52 -21.86
C GLU A 286 -45.89 11.13 -22.66
N ALA A 287 -44.83 10.36 -22.86
CA ALA A 287 -43.87 10.58 -23.93
C ALA A 287 -43.42 9.22 -24.45
N GLU A 288 -43.99 8.86 -25.60
CA GLU A 288 -43.57 7.77 -26.46
C GLU A 288 -42.07 7.94 -26.80
N MET A 289 -41.27 6.92 -26.52
CA MET A 289 -39.96 6.76 -27.15
C MET A 289 -39.73 5.27 -27.43
N GLU A 290 -39.49 5.00 -28.70
CA GLU A 290 -39.31 3.71 -29.34
C GLU A 290 -38.21 2.87 -28.66
N ALA A 291 -38.53 1.59 -28.44
CA ALA A 291 -37.58 0.60 -27.98
C ALA A 291 -36.75 0.11 -29.19
N GLU A 292 -35.47 0.52 -29.24
CA GLU A 292 -34.45 -0.25 -29.94
C GLU A 292 -33.72 -1.13 -28.91
N ASP A 293 -33.85 -2.45 -29.05
CA ASP A 293 -33.13 -3.46 -28.27
C ASP A 293 -31.63 -3.47 -28.65
N PRO A 294 -30.68 -3.23 -27.72
CA PRO A 294 -29.30 -3.60 -27.96
C PRO A 294 -29.11 -5.09 -27.67
N VAL A 295 -28.94 -5.88 -28.73
CA VAL A 295 -28.46 -7.27 -28.66
C VAL A 295 -27.03 -7.27 -28.11
N LEU A 296 -26.90 -7.50 -26.81
CA LEU A 296 -25.61 -7.80 -26.16
C LEU A 296 -25.41 -9.31 -26.14
N SER A 297 -24.63 -9.82 -27.09
CA SER A 297 -24.02 -11.14 -26.97
C SER A 297 -22.87 -11.08 -25.95
N PRO A 298 -22.79 -12.00 -24.97
CA PRO A 298 -21.68 -12.03 -24.02
C PRO A 298 -20.44 -12.59 -24.73
N GLU A 299 -19.49 -11.73 -25.05
CA GLU A 299 -18.17 -12.17 -25.50
C GLU A 299 -17.38 -12.60 -24.26
N VAL A 300 -17.19 -13.91 -24.13
CA VAL A 300 -16.38 -14.53 -23.07
C VAL A 300 -14.92 -14.24 -23.39
N ILE A 301 -14.27 -13.39 -22.59
CA ILE A 301 -12.83 -13.14 -22.68
C ILE A 301 -12.11 -14.36 -22.08
N ASP A 302 -11.39 -15.09 -22.93
CA ASP A 302 -10.58 -16.24 -22.55
C ASP A 302 -9.16 -15.77 -22.19
N ASP A 303 -8.86 -15.71 -20.89
CA ASP A 303 -7.58 -15.24 -20.33
C ASP A 303 -6.37 -16.16 -20.65
N LEU A 304 -6.55 -17.19 -21.48
CA LEU A 304 -5.50 -18.16 -21.86
C LEU A 304 -5.06 -18.05 -23.32
N GLU A 305 -5.56 -17.09 -24.10
CA GLU A 305 -5.12 -16.90 -25.48
C GLU A 305 -3.70 -16.29 -25.52
N VAL A 306 -2.81 -16.93 -26.29
CA VAL A 306 -1.43 -16.43 -26.47
C VAL A 306 -1.51 -15.14 -27.26
N VAL A 307 -1.29 -14.00 -26.59
CA VAL A 307 -1.23 -12.68 -27.22
C VAL A 307 -0.12 -12.68 -28.27
N GLU A 308 -0.51 -12.78 -29.54
CA GLU A 308 0.41 -12.59 -30.67
C GLU A 308 0.79 -11.11 -30.74
N VAL A 309 1.99 -10.78 -30.25
CA VAL A 309 2.54 -9.43 -30.32
C VAL A 309 2.82 -9.12 -31.80
N SER A 310 1.93 -8.36 -32.43
CA SER A 310 2.12 -7.92 -33.82
C SER A 310 3.37 -7.07 -33.95
N GLN A 311 4.11 -7.19 -35.07
CA GLN A 311 5.31 -6.36 -35.27
C GLN A 311 5.01 -4.85 -35.28
N GLU A 312 3.78 -4.46 -35.64
CA GLU A 312 3.32 -3.08 -35.54
C GLU A 312 3.22 -2.58 -34.09
N SER A 313 2.81 -3.43 -33.15
CA SER A 313 2.78 -3.07 -31.72
C SER A 313 4.17 -2.85 -31.15
N ILE A 314 5.16 -3.65 -31.60
CA ILE A 314 6.57 -3.50 -31.24
C ILE A 314 7.13 -2.20 -31.83
N ALA A 315 6.86 -1.93 -33.11
CA ALA A 315 7.30 -0.71 -33.77
C ALA A 315 6.73 0.55 -33.09
N ARG A 316 5.44 0.54 -32.74
CA ARG A 316 4.79 1.64 -32.00
C ARG A 316 5.37 1.79 -30.58
N ALA A 317 5.70 0.70 -29.90
CA ALA A 317 6.34 0.76 -28.58
C ALA A 317 7.76 1.36 -28.65
N ILE A 318 8.52 1.05 -29.70
CA ILE A 318 9.84 1.64 -29.95
C ILE A 318 9.71 3.15 -30.23
N GLU A 319 8.77 3.55 -31.10
CA GLU A 319 8.55 4.97 -31.42
C GLU A 319 8.14 5.79 -30.19
N VAL A 320 7.29 5.23 -29.33
CA VAL A 320 6.92 5.88 -28.05
C VAL A 320 8.10 5.97 -27.10
N ASN A 321 8.94 4.92 -27.00
CA ASN A 321 10.14 4.97 -26.16
C ASN A 321 11.16 6.00 -26.68
N ASP A 322 11.37 6.07 -28.00
CA ASP A 322 12.25 7.05 -28.63
C ASP A 322 11.74 8.49 -28.44
N ALA A 323 10.42 8.71 -28.51
CA ALA A 323 9.79 10.00 -28.22
C ALA A 323 9.97 10.40 -26.75
N MET A 324 9.79 9.46 -25.81
CA MET A 324 10.02 9.70 -24.39
C MET A 324 11.50 9.98 -24.08
N GLU A 325 12.44 9.29 -24.72
CA GLU A 325 13.87 9.56 -24.61
C GLU A 325 14.25 10.95 -25.16
N ALA A 326 13.62 11.38 -26.26
CA ALA A 326 13.80 12.71 -26.82
C ALA A 326 13.31 13.82 -25.86
N GLU A 327 12.16 13.62 -25.23
CA GLU A 327 11.64 14.55 -24.20
C GLU A 327 12.55 14.60 -22.97
N ALA A 328 13.07 13.46 -22.52
CA ALA A 328 14.01 13.38 -21.39
C ALA A 328 15.32 14.12 -21.70
N ARG A 329 15.87 13.97 -22.92
CA ARG A 329 17.05 14.74 -23.36
C ARG A 329 16.77 16.23 -23.49
N ALA A 330 15.58 16.63 -23.94
CA ALA A 330 15.21 18.04 -24.00
C ALA A 330 15.13 18.67 -22.60
N GLY A 331 14.62 17.91 -21.61
CA GLY A 331 14.57 18.32 -20.20
C GLY A 331 15.95 18.56 -19.59
N SER A 332 16.93 17.68 -19.86
CA SER A 332 18.30 17.82 -19.33
C SER A 332 19.06 18.98 -19.97
N VAL A 333 18.87 19.24 -21.26
CA VAL A 333 19.45 20.39 -21.96
C VAL A 333 18.88 21.71 -21.42
N MET A 334 17.58 21.80 -21.19
CA MET A 334 16.95 23.00 -20.61
C MET A 334 17.43 23.27 -19.17
N ALA A 335 17.68 22.22 -18.38
CA ALA A 335 18.26 22.35 -17.05
C ALA A 335 19.73 22.80 -17.07
N ALA A 336 20.49 22.46 -18.13
CA ALA A 336 21.90 22.83 -18.29
C ALA A 336 22.12 24.27 -18.81
N LEU A 337 21.18 24.83 -19.58
CA LEU A 337 21.26 26.18 -20.17
C LEU A 337 21.77 27.31 -19.24
N PRO A 338 21.25 27.49 -18.00
CA PRO A 338 21.70 28.59 -17.14
C PRO A 338 23.19 28.49 -16.80
N PHE A 339 23.74 27.29 -16.63
CA PHE A 339 25.17 27.08 -16.37
C PHE A 339 26.03 27.40 -17.60
N GLY A 340 25.54 27.07 -18.81
CA GLY A 340 26.19 27.44 -20.06
C GLY A 340 26.26 28.96 -20.27
N VAL A 341 25.16 29.67 -20.00
CA VAL A 341 25.12 31.14 -20.07
C VAL A 341 26.09 31.77 -19.07
N LEU A 342 26.12 31.28 -17.83
CA LEU A 342 27.04 31.78 -16.80
C LEU A 342 28.52 31.51 -17.15
N ALA A 343 28.82 30.37 -17.77
CA ALA A 343 30.16 30.07 -18.27
C ALA A 343 30.59 31.04 -19.37
N LEU A 344 29.69 31.40 -20.30
CA LEU A 344 29.95 32.41 -21.32
C LEU A 344 30.22 33.80 -20.72
N ILE A 345 29.48 34.20 -19.68
CA ILE A 345 29.73 35.43 -18.94
C ILE A 345 31.12 35.39 -18.29
N GLY A 346 31.51 34.26 -17.69
CA GLY A 346 32.85 34.05 -17.15
C GLY A 346 33.94 34.19 -18.21
N ALA A 347 33.75 33.61 -19.40
CA ALA A 347 34.67 33.77 -20.53
C ALA A 347 34.81 35.24 -20.97
N ALA A 348 33.69 35.95 -21.08
CA ALA A 348 33.67 37.35 -21.48
C ALA A 348 34.39 38.24 -20.46
N LEU A 349 34.19 38.01 -19.15
CA LEU A 349 34.88 38.72 -18.08
C LEU A 349 36.39 38.46 -18.09
N ALA A 350 36.80 37.21 -18.31
CA ALA A 350 38.22 36.86 -18.42
C ALA A 350 38.89 37.51 -19.64
N MET A 351 38.20 37.48 -20.80
CA MET A 351 38.68 38.14 -22.03
C MET A 351 38.75 39.66 -21.88
N PHE A 352 37.75 40.28 -21.24
CA PHE A 352 37.76 41.71 -20.95
C PHE A 352 38.90 42.09 -20.01
N GLY A 353 39.12 41.29 -18.95
CA GLY A 353 40.25 41.46 -18.04
C GLY A 353 41.60 41.38 -18.78
N LEU A 354 41.80 40.38 -19.64
CA LEU A 354 42.99 40.26 -20.49
C LEU A 354 43.16 41.46 -21.43
N ALA A 355 42.11 41.84 -22.15
CA ALA A 355 42.14 42.97 -23.08
C ALA A 355 42.46 44.30 -22.35
N SER A 356 41.96 44.48 -21.13
CA SER A 356 42.29 45.64 -20.29
C SER A 356 43.73 45.61 -19.77
N GLN A 357 44.28 44.43 -19.46
CA GLN A 357 45.67 44.28 -19.00
C GLN A 357 46.69 44.57 -20.12
N PHE A 358 46.37 44.17 -21.36
CA PHE A 358 47.23 44.40 -22.53
C PHE A 358 46.96 45.73 -23.24
N GLY A 359 46.07 46.58 -22.71
CA GLY A 359 45.78 47.91 -23.26
C GLY A 359 45.06 47.88 -24.61
N TRP A 360 44.35 46.80 -24.92
CA TRP A 360 43.57 46.68 -26.16
C TRP A 360 42.25 47.47 -26.08
N ILE A 361 41.79 47.78 -24.86
CA ILE A 361 40.61 48.58 -24.60
C ILE A 361 41.06 49.80 -23.80
N SER A 362 41.32 50.91 -24.49
CA SER A 362 41.73 52.17 -23.88
C SER A 362 40.51 52.96 -23.40
N SER A 363 40.36 53.14 -22.08
CA SER A 363 39.51 54.20 -21.54
C SER A 363 40.35 55.46 -21.34
N GLU A 364 39.98 56.57 -21.98
CA GLU A 364 40.67 57.88 -21.89
C GLU A 364 40.54 58.56 -20.50
N GLN A 365 40.78 57.86 -19.40
CA GLN A 365 40.60 58.42 -18.06
C GLN A 365 41.88 58.48 -17.23
N ALA A 366 41.97 59.62 -16.53
CA ALA A 366 43.09 60.16 -15.78
C ALA A 366 43.68 59.19 -14.74
N ALA A 367 44.93 59.48 -14.36
CA ALA A 367 45.79 58.81 -13.39
C ALA A 367 45.10 57.70 -12.55
N PRO A 368 45.47 56.42 -12.75
CA PRO A 368 44.77 55.31 -12.12
C PRO A 368 44.86 55.39 -10.60
N THR A 369 43.72 55.30 -9.92
CA THR A 369 43.66 55.08 -8.47
C THR A 369 44.18 53.68 -8.14
N GLY A 370 44.76 53.48 -6.95
CA GLY A 370 45.42 52.21 -6.59
C GLY A 370 44.56 50.95 -6.75
N LEU A 371 43.23 51.08 -6.70
CA LEU A 371 42.26 49.99 -6.93
C LEU A 371 42.10 49.61 -8.41
N GLN A 372 42.26 50.56 -9.34
CA GLN A 372 42.11 50.33 -10.78
C GLN A 372 43.26 49.49 -11.37
N VAL A 373 44.42 49.48 -10.70
CA VAL A 373 45.57 48.65 -11.09
C VAL A 373 45.28 47.15 -10.90
N PHE A 374 44.47 46.78 -9.91
CA PHE A 374 44.16 45.38 -9.60
C PHE A 374 42.90 44.85 -10.29
N LEU A 375 42.07 45.74 -10.84
CA LEU A 375 40.80 45.39 -11.45
C LEU A 375 40.94 44.41 -12.65
N PRO A 376 41.90 44.57 -13.59
CA PRO A 376 42.11 43.61 -14.68
C PRO A 376 42.42 42.21 -14.17
N THR A 377 43.38 42.09 -13.25
CA THR A 377 43.81 40.81 -12.66
C THR A 377 42.68 40.14 -11.89
N PHE A 378 41.87 40.93 -11.17
CA PHE A 378 40.70 40.44 -10.48
C PHE A 378 39.63 39.89 -11.44
N LEU A 379 39.34 40.59 -12.53
CA LEU A 379 38.37 40.15 -13.55
C LEU A 379 38.83 38.87 -14.26
N ILE A 380 40.13 38.71 -14.51
CA ILE A 380 40.70 37.49 -15.08
C ILE A 380 40.48 36.30 -14.13
N LEU A 381 40.85 36.45 -12.85
CA LEU A 381 40.69 35.38 -11.86
C LEU A 381 39.22 35.03 -11.65
N LEU A 382 38.35 36.04 -11.49
CA LEU A 382 36.92 35.85 -11.31
C LEU A 382 36.29 35.17 -12.54
N GLY A 383 36.65 35.62 -13.75
CA GLY A 383 36.14 35.05 -15.00
C GLY A 383 36.57 33.60 -15.20
N LEU A 384 37.84 33.26 -14.94
CA LEU A 384 38.35 31.89 -15.04
C LEU A 384 37.72 30.95 -14.01
N ILE A 385 37.55 31.41 -12.76
CA ILE A 385 36.88 30.63 -11.71
C ILE A 385 35.41 30.39 -12.09
N LEU A 386 34.69 31.44 -12.51
CA LEU A 386 33.29 31.34 -12.91
C LEU A 386 33.13 30.40 -14.11
N LEU A 387 33.97 30.54 -15.14
CA LEU A 387 33.97 29.65 -16.31
C LEU A 387 34.22 28.20 -15.91
N GLY A 388 35.26 27.92 -15.12
CA GLY A 388 35.62 26.55 -14.73
C GLY A 388 34.52 25.88 -13.90
N VAL A 389 33.98 26.58 -12.90
CA VAL A 389 32.93 26.05 -12.03
C VAL A 389 31.64 25.82 -12.82
N MET A 390 31.24 26.78 -13.67
CA MET A 390 29.98 26.70 -14.41
C MET A 390 30.05 25.71 -15.58
N ALA A 391 31.20 25.59 -16.26
CA ALA A 391 31.43 24.53 -17.24
C ALA A 391 31.38 23.14 -16.61
N TYR A 392 31.94 22.98 -15.40
CA TYR A 392 31.83 21.73 -14.65
C TYR A 392 30.37 21.38 -14.33
N TYR A 393 29.58 22.34 -13.84
CA TYR A 393 28.16 22.11 -13.58
C TYR A 393 27.36 21.84 -14.86
N PHE A 394 27.66 22.53 -15.96
CA PHE A 394 27.04 22.30 -17.27
C PHE A 394 27.26 20.86 -17.75
N VAL A 395 28.50 20.37 -17.74
CA VAL A 395 28.83 18.99 -18.13
C VAL A 395 28.20 18.00 -17.17
N ARG A 396 28.22 18.29 -15.86
CA ARG A 396 27.61 17.43 -14.85
C ARG A 396 26.09 17.32 -15.02
N THR A 397 25.40 18.39 -15.38
CA THR A 397 23.96 18.38 -15.65
C THR A 397 23.60 17.64 -16.93
N LEU A 398 24.49 17.61 -17.92
CA LEU A 398 24.30 16.83 -19.14
C LEU A 398 24.61 15.34 -18.99
N THR A 399 25.39 14.96 -17.97
CA THR A 399 25.85 13.57 -17.74
C THR A 399 25.18 12.87 -16.56
N SER A 400 24.42 13.60 -15.75
CA SER A 400 23.61 13.00 -14.68
C SER A 400 22.29 12.55 -15.29
N ASP A 401 22.25 11.30 -15.76
CA ASP A 401 21.00 10.57 -15.98
C ASP A 401 20.40 10.27 -14.59
N ASP A 402 19.54 11.17 -14.09
CA ASP A 402 18.77 11.02 -12.85
C ASP A 402 17.54 10.10 -13.04
#